data_AF-A0A379IWV0-F1
#
_entry.id   AF-A0A379IWV0-F1
#
_cell.length_a   1.000
_cell.length_b   1.000
_cell.length_c   1.000
_cell.angle_alpha   90.00
_cell.angle_beta   90.00
_cell.angle_gamma   90.00
#
_symmetry.space_group_name_H-M   'P 1'
#
loop_
_entity.id
_entity.type
_entity.pdbx_description
1 polymer ?
#
loop_
_entity_poly.entity_id
_entity_poly.type
_entity_poly.pdbx_seq_one_letter_code
_entity_poly.pdbx_strand_id
1 'polypeptide(L)'
;MIEALAPLFIGDFSSYRDTLVLHDDPRPSVPLRELLSAEGLPALLVRFGEAHAGGDRRALLSQWSKHYFVRLIPPVVAAALVLNRRLPLGLDDIEVVLDREHLPQAFKLRDAGEPFAPGNPFERFTHLQHDHLAP
;
A
#
# COMPACT_ATOMS: atom_id res chain seq x y z
N MET A 1 -4.70 12.76 -3.61
CA MET A 1 -5.70 11.70 -3.85
C MET A 1 -5.74 11.38 -5.35
N ILE A 2 -5.97 10.12 -5.73
CA ILE A 2 -6.30 9.75 -7.12
C ILE A 2 -7.78 10.06 -7.37
N GLU A 3 -8.09 11.06 -8.19
CA GLU A 3 -9.47 11.52 -8.44
C GLU A 3 -10.41 10.42 -8.95
N ALA A 4 -9.89 9.49 -9.77
CA ALA A 4 -10.66 8.35 -10.26
C ALA A 4 -11.20 7.43 -9.12
N LEU A 5 -10.62 7.52 -7.92
CA LEU A 5 -11.01 6.72 -6.75
C LEU A 5 -11.90 7.50 -5.76
N ALA A 6 -12.11 8.80 -5.97
CA ALA A 6 -12.86 9.67 -5.05
C ALA A 6 -14.24 9.13 -4.62
N PRO A 7 -15.03 8.46 -5.50
CA PRO A 7 -16.33 7.91 -5.10
C PRO A 7 -16.28 6.82 -4.00
N LEU A 8 -15.12 6.19 -3.79
CA LEU A 8 -14.95 5.12 -2.79
C LEU A 8 -14.84 5.64 -1.36
N PHE A 9 -14.37 6.87 -1.17
CA PHE A 9 -13.88 7.37 0.12
C PHE A 9 -14.90 8.30 0.79
N ILE A 10 -16.06 7.71 1.10
CA ILE A 10 -17.20 8.34 1.78
C ILE A 10 -17.54 7.60 3.08
N GLY A 11 -18.22 8.28 4.01
CA GLY A 11 -18.62 7.69 5.30
C GLY A 11 -17.42 7.11 6.06
N ASP A 12 -17.57 5.86 6.54
CA ASP A 12 -16.53 5.14 7.29
C ASP A 12 -15.24 4.91 6.48
N PHE A 13 -15.30 4.98 5.14
CA PHE A 13 -14.14 4.85 4.25
C PHE A 13 -13.42 6.17 3.96
N SER A 14 -13.91 7.29 4.50
CA SER A 14 -13.28 8.62 4.31
C SER A 14 -11.82 8.66 4.75
N SER A 15 -11.45 7.86 5.75
CA SER A 15 -10.07 7.75 6.25
C SER A 15 -9.07 7.22 5.20
N TYR A 16 -9.55 6.59 4.11
CA TYR A 16 -8.72 6.08 3.02
C TYR A 16 -8.48 7.08 1.88
N ARG A 17 -9.10 8.25 1.92
CA ARG A 17 -9.09 9.25 0.83
C ARG A 17 -7.69 9.60 0.33
N ASP A 18 -6.76 9.80 1.25
CA ASP A 18 -5.38 10.21 0.95
C ASP A 18 -4.36 9.07 1.08
N THR A 19 -4.87 7.83 1.07
CA THR A 19 -4.06 6.61 1.16
C THR A 19 -3.46 6.22 -0.18
N LEU A 20 -4.22 6.33 -1.28
CA LEU A 20 -3.71 6.07 -2.63
C LEU A 20 -3.57 7.41 -3.36
N VAL A 21 -2.34 7.76 -3.71
CA VAL A 21 -1.97 9.03 -4.35
C VAL A 21 -1.05 8.78 -5.54
N LEU A 22 -0.78 9.80 -6.34
CA LEU A 22 0.14 9.72 -7.47
C LEU A 22 1.57 10.08 -7.03
N HIS A 23 2.56 9.81 -7.89
CA HIS A 23 3.98 10.10 -7.60
C HIS A 23 4.28 11.59 -7.39
N ASP A 24 3.45 12.50 -7.92
CA ASP A 24 3.57 13.94 -7.73
C ASP A 24 3.10 14.43 -6.34
N ASP A 25 2.58 13.53 -5.49
CA ASP A 25 2.28 13.86 -4.10
C ASP A 25 3.57 14.33 -3.39
N PRO A 26 3.54 15.49 -2.69
CA PRO A 26 4.74 16.13 -2.18
C PRO A 26 5.32 15.44 -0.93
N ARG A 27 4.60 14.51 -0.29
CA ARG A 27 5.08 13.82 0.90
C ARG A 27 6.29 12.95 0.54
N PRO A 28 7.35 12.90 1.37
CA PRO A 28 8.48 12.02 1.11
C PRO A 28 8.04 10.54 1.12
N SER A 29 8.63 9.74 0.26
CA SER A 29 8.30 8.33 0.06
C SER A 29 9.55 7.50 -0.19
N VAL A 30 9.44 6.19 0.02
CA VAL A 30 10.48 5.21 -0.25
C VAL A 30 9.94 4.20 -1.26
N PRO A 31 10.67 3.89 -2.36
CA PRO A 31 10.29 2.84 -3.29
C PRO A 31 10.08 1.51 -2.55
N LEU A 32 8.99 0.80 -2.83
CA LEU A 32 8.66 -0.41 -2.07
C LEU A 32 9.71 -1.50 -2.25
N ARG A 33 10.28 -1.65 -3.45
CA ARG A 33 11.41 -2.56 -3.70
C ARG A 33 12.60 -2.26 -2.78
N GLU A 34 12.92 -1.00 -2.56
CA GLU A 34 14.01 -0.60 -1.66
C GLU A 34 13.63 -0.87 -0.21
N LEU A 35 12.40 -0.54 0.19
CA LEU A 35 11.91 -0.77 1.55
C LEU A 35 11.91 -2.25 1.95
N LEU A 36 11.59 -3.15 1.01
CA LEU A 36 11.53 -4.60 1.22
C LEU A 36 12.85 -5.33 0.90
N SER A 37 13.90 -4.61 0.56
CA SER A 37 15.22 -5.18 0.30
C SER A 37 15.85 -5.83 1.55
N ALA A 38 16.94 -6.57 1.34
CA ALA A 38 17.67 -7.25 2.41
C ALA A 38 18.21 -6.26 3.46
N GLU A 39 18.48 -5.01 3.07
CA GLU A 39 18.96 -3.92 3.91
C GLU A 39 17.81 -3.03 4.42
N GLY A 40 16.83 -2.74 3.56
CA GLY A 40 15.73 -1.81 3.84
C GLY A 40 14.79 -2.29 4.94
N LEU A 41 14.34 -3.54 4.87
CA LEU A 41 13.38 -4.07 5.83
C LEU A 41 13.96 -4.15 7.26
N PRO A 42 15.19 -4.65 7.49
CA PRO A 42 15.81 -4.56 8.81
C PRO A 42 15.93 -3.12 9.32
N ALA A 43 16.35 -2.17 8.47
CA ALA A 43 16.50 -0.77 8.87
C ALA A 43 15.17 -0.13 9.27
N LEU A 44 14.10 -0.42 8.52
CA LEU A 44 12.73 -0.03 8.85
C LEU A 44 12.31 -0.60 10.21
N LEU A 45 12.50 -1.89 10.45
CA LEU A 45 12.10 -2.53 11.71
C LEU A 45 12.86 -2.00 12.92
N VAL A 46 14.13 -1.62 12.76
CA VAL A 46 14.90 -0.95 13.82
C VAL A 46 14.24 0.38 14.19
N ARG A 47 13.91 1.21 13.19
CA ARG A 47 13.29 2.52 13.39
C ARG A 47 11.88 2.44 13.95
N PHE A 48 11.05 1.55 13.41
CA PHE A 48 9.70 1.27 13.91
C PHE A 48 9.72 0.73 15.35
N GLY A 49 10.72 -0.08 15.68
CA GLY A 49 10.89 -0.71 16.99
C GLY A 49 11.62 0.12 18.04
N GLU A 50 12.00 1.38 17.78
CA GLU A 50 12.81 2.19 18.71
C GLU A 50 12.19 2.29 20.11
N ALA A 51 10.87 2.45 20.20
CA ALA A 51 10.14 2.47 21.47
C ALA A 51 10.01 1.10 22.16
N HIS A 52 10.37 0.01 21.47
CA HIS A 52 10.25 -1.38 21.89
C HIS A 52 11.63 -2.05 21.95
N ALA A 53 12.61 -1.38 22.58
CA ALA A 53 13.99 -1.88 22.68
C ALA A 53 14.04 -3.33 23.20
N GLY A 54 14.62 -4.24 22.40
CA GLY A 54 14.70 -5.67 22.71
C GLY A 54 13.48 -6.51 22.27
N GLY A 55 12.54 -5.92 21.52
CA GLY A 55 11.37 -6.62 20.98
C GLY A 55 11.72 -7.72 19.97
N ASP A 56 10.92 -8.79 19.94
CA ASP A 56 11.04 -9.86 18.97
C ASP A 56 10.82 -9.33 17.53
N ARG A 57 11.78 -9.61 16.64
CA ARG A 57 11.75 -9.10 15.26
C ARG A 57 10.55 -9.60 14.46
N ARG A 58 10.07 -10.82 14.70
CA ARG A 58 8.89 -11.38 14.01
C ARG A 58 7.62 -10.70 14.52
N ALA A 59 7.57 -10.36 15.81
CA ALA A 59 6.46 -9.59 16.38
C ALA A 59 6.39 -8.18 15.77
N LEU A 60 7.53 -7.47 15.67
CA LEU A 60 7.60 -6.16 15.03
C LEU A 60 7.18 -6.23 13.55
N LEU A 61 7.71 -7.19 12.80
CA LEU A 61 7.32 -7.40 11.40
C LEU A 61 5.82 -7.68 11.28
N SER A 62 5.27 -8.54 12.12
CA SER A 62 3.84 -8.85 12.12
C SER A 62 2.97 -7.62 12.37
N GLN A 63 3.35 -6.78 13.35
CA GLN A 63 2.62 -5.53 13.62
C GLN A 63 2.73 -4.56 12.45
N TRP A 64 3.94 -4.34 11.92
CA TRP A 64 4.12 -3.45 10.80
C TRP A 64 3.33 -3.91 9.57
N SER A 65 3.39 -5.19 9.22
CA SER A 65 2.63 -5.79 8.12
C SER A 65 1.12 -5.62 8.30
N LYS A 66 0.60 -5.74 9.54
CA LYS A 66 -0.82 -5.46 9.82
C LYS A 66 -1.20 -4.02 9.45
N HIS A 67 -0.38 -3.05 9.87
CA HIS A 67 -0.63 -1.64 9.52
C HIS A 67 -0.55 -1.41 8.01
N TYR A 68 0.43 -2.02 7.35
CA TYR A 68 0.57 -1.99 5.89
C TYR A 68 -0.67 -2.52 5.17
N PHE A 69 -1.10 -3.75 5.49
CA PHE A 69 -2.20 -4.41 4.80
C PHE A 69 -3.55 -3.75 5.07
N VAL A 70 -3.84 -3.35 6.32
CA VAL A 70 -5.09 -2.64 6.65
C VAL A 70 -5.18 -1.30 5.93
N ARG A 71 -4.04 -0.68 5.61
CA ARG A 71 -4.00 0.58 4.88
C ARG A 71 -4.14 0.36 3.37
N LEU A 72 -3.46 -0.62 2.79
CA LEU A 72 -3.42 -0.84 1.34
C LEU A 72 -4.62 -1.64 0.79
N ILE A 73 -4.98 -2.74 1.43
CA ILE A 73 -5.91 -3.73 0.84
C ILE A 73 -7.32 -3.15 0.65
N PRO A 74 -7.94 -2.45 1.63
CA PRO A 74 -9.30 -1.96 1.47
C PRO A 74 -9.52 -1.03 0.26
N PRO A 75 -8.71 0.03 0.02
CA PRO A 75 -8.90 0.90 -1.13
C PRO A 75 -8.61 0.20 -2.47
N VAL A 76 -7.65 -0.73 -2.50
CA VAL A 76 -7.34 -1.54 -3.69
C VAL A 76 -8.51 -2.47 -4.05
N VAL A 77 -9.02 -3.21 -3.06
CA VAL A 77 -10.15 -4.13 -3.24
C VAL A 77 -11.40 -3.36 -3.64
N ALA A 78 -11.64 -2.19 -3.04
CA ALA A 78 -12.76 -1.32 -3.40
C ALA A 78 -12.65 -0.80 -4.85
N ALA A 79 -11.46 -0.38 -5.29
CA ALA A 79 -11.22 0.01 -6.69
C ALA A 79 -11.52 -1.15 -7.67
N ALA A 80 -11.08 -2.36 -7.32
CA ALA A 80 -11.33 -3.53 -8.14
C ALA A 80 -12.81 -3.93 -8.17
N LEU A 81 -13.53 -3.89 -7.05
CA LEU A 81 -14.92 -4.36 -6.95
C LEU A 81 -15.96 -3.34 -7.40
N VAL A 82 -15.81 -2.08 -6.99
CA VAL A 82 -16.84 -1.05 -7.17
C VAL A 82 -16.61 -0.27 -8.46
N LEU A 83 -15.34 0.01 -8.79
CA LEU A 83 -14.99 0.82 -9.97
C LEU A 83 -14.49 0.00 -11.16
N ASN A 84 -14.40 -1.34 -11.02
CA ASN A 84 -13.82 -2.21 -12.04
C ASN A 84 -12.49 -1.67 -12.55
N ARG A 85 -11.56 -1.40 -11.63
CA ARG A 85 -10.28 -0.75 -11.95
C ARG A 85 -9.12 -1.59 -11.42
N ARG A 86 -8.14 -1.84 -12.29
CA ARG A 86 -6.87 -2.47 -11.93
C ARG A 86 -5.86 -1.37 -11.63
N LEU A 87 -5.24 -1.44 -10.46
CA LEU A 87 -4.22 -0.48 -10.02
C LEU A 87 -2.80 -1.03 -10.27
N PRO A 88 -1.80 -0.16 -10.52
CA PRO A 88 -0.42 -0.57 -10.68
C PRO A 88 0.23 -0.82 -9.32
N LEU A 89 0.27 -2.08 -8.88
CA LEU A 89 0.75 -2.46 -7.54
C LEU A 89 2.10 -3.20 -7.55
N GLY A 90 2.76 -3.28 -8.70
CA GLY A 90 4.09 -3.89 -8.80
C GLY A 90 5.09 -3.21 -7.86
N LEU A 91 6.06 -3.95 -7.34
CA LEU A 91 7.07 -3.41 -6.41
C LEU A 91 7.87 -2.22 -6.98
N ASP A 92 7.97 -2.12 -8.31
CA ASP A 92 8.62 -1.01 -9.03
C ASP A 92 7.68 0.19 -9.28
N ASP A 93 6.37 0.00 -9.11
CA ASP A 93 5.33 0.96 -9.47
C ASP A 93 4.74 1.67 -8.25
N ILE A 94 5.19 1.29 -7.05
CA ILE A 94 4.64 1.74 -5.79
C ILE A 94 5.73 2.23 -4.82
N GLU A 95 5.46 3.37 -4.22
CA GLU A 95 6.27 3.92 -3.13
C GLU A 95 5.43 4.05 -1.86
N VAL A 96 6.07 3.96 -0.69
CA VAL A 96 5.41 4.06 0.61
C VAL A 96 5.76 5.40 1.25
N VAL A 97 4.76 6.16 1.63
CA VAL A 97 4.90 7.31 2.53
C VAL A 97 4.83 6.79 3.96
N LEU A 98 5.89 7.01 4.72
CA LEU A 98 5.95 6.66 6.14
C LEU A 98 5.66 7.89 6.99
N ASP A 99 4.92 7.71 8.08
CA ASP A 99 4.75 8.75 9.09
C ASP A 99 5.96 8.83 10.05
N ARG A 100 5.84 9.67 11.09
CA ARG A 100 6.89 9.89 12.09
C ARG A 100 7.21 8.65 12.94
N GLU A 101 6.30 7.69 13.00
CA GLU A 101 6.43 6.43 13.74
C GLU A 101 6.90 5.30 12.82
N HIS A 102 7.26 5.61 11.56
CA HIS A 102 7.66 4.66 10.52
C HIS A 102 6.53 3.68 10.13
N LEU A 103 5.29 4.10 10.31
CA LEU A 103 4.10 3.38 9.84
C LEU A 103 3.67 3.85 8.44
N PRO A 104 3.09 2.97 7.62
CA PRO A 104 2.59 3.33 6.29
C PRO A 104 1.40 4.28 6.38
N GLN A 105 1.60 5.51 5.92
CA GLN A 105 0.59 6.57 5.89
C GLN A 105 -0.18 6.57 4.56
N ALA A 106 0.53 6.40 3.44
CA ALA A 106 0.00 6.39 2.08
C ALA A 106 0.90 5.63 1.10
N PHE A 107 0.40 5.39 -0.10
CA PHE A 107 1.06 4.70 -1.20
C PHE A 107 0.98 5.56 -2.45
N LYS A 108 2.13 5.83 -3.05
CA LYS A 108 2.22 6.54 -4.33
C LYS A 108 2.21 5.52 -5.46
N LEU A 109 1.30 5.70 -6.41
CA LEU A 109 1.13 4.86 -7.59
C LEU A 109 1.57 5.63 -8.83
N ARG A 110 2.11 4.94 -9.84
CA ARG A 110 2.56 5.60 -11.09
C ARG A 110 1.43 6.32 -11.84
N ASP A 111 0.23 5.77 -11.77
CA ASP A 111 -0.96 6.28 -12.47
C ASP A 111 -2.24 5.84 -11.73
N ALA A 112 -3.39 6.29 -12.24
CA ALA A 112 -4.70 6.00 -11.67
C ALA A 112 -5.19 4.55 -11.95
N GLY A 113 -4.36 3.71 -12.57
CA GLY A 113 -4.76 2.42 -13.11
C GLY A 113 -5.65 2.54 -14.35
N GLU A 114 -6.26 1.41 -14.70
CA GLU A 114 -7.06 1.27 -15.92
C GLU A 114 -8.39 0.56 -15.63
N PRO A 115 -9.45 0.86 -16.41
CA PRO A 115 -10.67 0.05 -16.39
C PRO A 115 -10.33 -1.41 -16.67
N PHE A 116 -10.92 -2.32 -15.91
CA PHE A 116 -10.65 -3.75 -15.97
C PHE A 116 -11.95 -4.54 -15.80
N ALA A 117 -12.32 -5.28 -16.85
CA ALA A 117 -13.44 -6.21 -16.84
C ALA A 117 -12.87 -7.64 -16.85
N PRO A 118 -12.83 -8.34 -15.70
CA PRO A 118 -12.27 -9.68 -15.64
C PRO A 118 -13.18 -10.70 -16.35
N GLY A 119 -12.57 -11.68 -17.01
CA GLY A 119 -13.30 -12.80 -17.61
C GLY A 119 -13.82 -13.79 -16.55
N ASN A 120 -13.21 -13.83 -15.37
CA ASN A 120 -13.67 -14.60 -14.23
C ASN A 120 -13.31 -13.94 -12.87
N PRO A 121 -13.97 -14.30 -11.74
CA PRO A 121 -13.73 -13.65 -10.46
C PRO A 121 -12.30 -13.71 -9.92
N PHE A 122 -11.51 -14.73 -10.30
CA PHE A 122 -10.14 -14.90 -9.80
C PHE A 122 -9.15 -13.93 -10.45
N GLU A 123 -9.42 -13.46 -11.67
CA GLU A 123 -8.57 -12.48 -12.36
C GLU A 123 -8.62 -11.08 -11.72
N ARG A 124 -9.72 -10.77 -11.01
CA ARG A 124 -9.95 -9.45 -10.42
C ARG A 124 -8.83 -9.01 -9.47
N PHE A 125 -8.27 -9.96 -8.73
CA PHE A 125 -7.26 -9.69 -7.70
C PHE A 125 -5.87 -10.17 -8.09
N THR A 126 -5.65 -10.61 -9.33
CA THR A 126 -4.34 -11.09 -9.79
C THR A 126 -3.25 -10.05 -9.55
N HIS A 127 -3.55 -8.77 -9.78
CA HIS A 127 -2.61 -7.67 -9.55
C HIS A 127 -2.24 -7.46 -8.07
N LEU A 128 -3.17 -7.65 -7.15
CA LEU A 128 -2.86 -7.60 -5.72
C LEU A 128 -2.11 -8.86 -5.28
N GLN A 129 -2.50 -10.04 -5.78
CA GLN A 129 -1.92 -11.30 -5.36
C GLN A 129 -0.52 -11.53 -5.92
N HIS A 130 -0.37 -11.46 -7.25
CA HIS A 130 0.85 -11.84 -7.95
C HIS A 130 1.82 -10.67 -8.06
N ASP A 131 1.32 -9.47 -8.36
CA ASP A 131 2.20 -8.32 -8.58
C ASP A 131 2.68 -7.71 -7.24
N HIS A 132 2.02 -8.02 -6.10
CA HIS A 132 2.26 -7.35 -4.82
C HIS A 132 2.45 -8.27 -3.60
N LEU A 133 1.56 -9.25 -3.35
CA LEU A 133 1.61 -10.07 -2.13
C LEU A 133 2.53 -11.30 -2.24
N ALA A 134 2.71 -11.84 -3.45
CA ALA A 134 3.55 -13.01 -3.71
C ALA A 134 5.05 -12.80 -4.00
N PRO A 135 5.57 -11.60 -4.38
CA PRO A 135 6.88 -11.48 -5.02
C PRO A 135 8.07 -11.82 -4.12
#